data_AF-A0A1H7TY45-F1
#
_entry.id   AF-A0A1H7TY45-F1
#
_cell.length_a   1.000
_cell.length_b   1.000
_cell.length_c   1.000
_cell.angle_alpha   90.00
_cell.angle_beta   90.00
_cell.angle_gamma   90.00
#
_symmetry.space_group_name_H-M   'P 1'
#
loop_
_entity.id
_entity.type
_entity.pdbx_description
1 polymer ?
#
loop_
_entity_poly.entity_id
_entity_poly.type
_entity_poly.pdbx_seq_one_letter_code
_entity_poly.pdbx_strand_id
1 'polypeptide(L)' 'MTTQDAIWKALTRLEHADLSSVDRELLRPAFAAMHGAQAIRIPDRVVARIRHLDATQPRE' A
#
# COMPACT_ATOMS: atom_id res chain seq x y z
N MET A 1 -8.44 -15.27 4.52
CA MET A 1 -7.93 -13.96 4.05
C MET A 1 -7.35 -14.17 2.66
N THR A 2 -7.88 -13.50 1.64
CA THR A 2 -7.30 -13.55 0.29
C THR A 2 -6.03 -12.69 0.26
N THR A 3 -5.13 -12.93 -0.70
CA THR A 3 -3.90 -12.14 -0.86
C THR A 3 -4.17 -10.63 -1.02
N GLN A 4 -5.32 -10.26 -1.59
CA GLN A 4 -5.76 -8.87 -1.69
C GLN A 4 -6.08 -8.26 -0.32
N ASP A 5 -6.77 -8.97 0.54
CA ASP A 5 -7.15 -8.51 1.89
C ASP A 5 -5.92 -8.11 2.73
N ALA A 6 -4.85 -8.90 2.62
CA ALA A 6 -3.59 -8.63 3.31
C ALA A 6 -2.89 -7.37 2.76
N ILE A 7 -2.92 -7.16 1.44
CA ILE A 7 -2.35 -5.97 0.79
C ILE A 7 -3.15 -4.73 1.17
N TRP A 8 -4.48 -4.80 1.18
CA TRP A 8 -5.32 -3.68 1.59
C TRP A 8 -5.06 -3.27 3.04
N LYS A 9 -4.98 -4.24 3.97
CA LYS A 9 -4.62 -3.95 5.37
C LYS A 9 -3.25 -3.30 5.51
N ALA A 10 -2.25 -3.77 4.77
CA ALA A 10 -0.92 -3.15 4.74
C ALA A 10 -1.00 -1.71 4.19
N LEU A 11 -1.77 -1.50 3.12
CA LEU A 11 -1.94 -0.18 2.53
C LEU A 11 -2.61 0.80 3.50
N THR A 12 -3.66 0.38 4.23
CA THR A 12 -4.32 1.23 5.25
C THR A 12 -3.35 1.60 6.37
N ARG A 13 -2.49 0.67 6.82
CA ARG A 13 -1.42 0.99 7.78
C ARG A 13 -0.42 2.00 7.23
N LEU A 14 -0.07 1.86 5.95
CA LEU A 14 0.86 2.74 5.26
C LEU A 14 0.27 4.14 4.97
N GLU A 15 -1.05 4.28 4.88
CA GLU A 15 -1.73 5.58 4.72
C GLU A 15 -1.47 6.51 5.90
N HIS A 16 -1.44 5.94 7.12
CA HIS A 16 -1.16 6.67 8.36
C HIS A 16 0.32 6.69 8.75
N ALA A 17 1.17 5.98 8.01
CA ALA A 17 2.60 5.90 8.30
C ALA A 17 3.37 7.14 7.83
N ASP A 18 4.47 7.43 8.50
CA ASP A 18 5.43 8.42 8.05
C ASP A 18 6.26 7.83 6.90
N LEU A 19 5.78 8.06 5.68
CA LEU A 19 6.41 7.62 4.45
C LEU A 19 7.13 8.78 3.78
N SER A 20 8.30 8.50 3.22
CA SER A 20 9.01 9.46 2.37
C SER A 20 8.12 9.92 1.21
N SER A 21 8.28 11.17 0.77
CA SER A 21 7.52 11.75 -0.36
C SER A 21 7.57 10.89 -1.62
N VAL A 22 8.71 10.23 -1.88
CA VAL A 22 8.90 9.31 -3.01
C VAL A 22 7.99 8.09 -2.89
N ASP A 23 7.94 7.46 -1.71
CA ASP A 23 7.09 6.30 -1.47
C ASP A 23 5.60 6.68 -1.48
N ARG A 24 5.24 7.87 -0.96
CA ARG A 24 3.85 8.38 -1.07
C ARG A 24 3.42 8.59 -2.52
N GLU A 25 4.28 9.17 -3.35
CA GLU A 25 3.96 9.39 -4.76
C GLU A 25 3.81 8.07 -5.52
N LEU A 26 4.67 7.09 -5.20
CA LEU A 26 4.60 5.73 -5.76
C LEU A 26 3.31 4.99 -5.34
N LEU A 27 2.86 5.18 -4.09
CA LEU A 27 1.65 4.53 -3.55
C LEU A 27 0.36 5.31 -3.87
N ARG A 28 0.45 6.53 -4.37
CA ARG A 28 -0.70 7.38 -4.73
C ARG A 28 -1.79 6.67 -5.55
N PRO A 29 -1.48 5.92 -6.64
CA PRO A 29 -2.50 5.16 -7.36
C PRO A 29 -3.08 3.99 -6.56
N ALA A 30 -2.30 3.37 -5.67
CA ALA A 30 -2.78 2.32 -4.79
C ALA A 30 -3.76 2.89 -3.74
N PHE A 31 -3.46 4.05 -3.16
CA PHE A 31 -4.38 4.75 -2.26
C PHE A 31 -5.65 5.18 -3.00
N ALA A 32 -5.54 5.72 -4.21
CA ALA A 32 -6.71 6.05 -5.02
C ALA A 32 -7.60 4.82 -5.30
N ALA A 33 -6.99 3.65 -5.51
CA ALA A 33 -7.72 2.39 -5.67
C ALA A 33 -8.43 1.94 -4.38
N MET A 34 -7.90 2.24 -3.17
CA MET A 34 -8.62 2.01 -1.90
C MET A 34 -9.91 2.84 -1.82
N HIS A 35 -9.83 4.11 -2.21
CA HIS A 35 -10.94 5.07 -2.08
C HIS A 35 -12.03 4.92 -3.16
N GLY A 36 -12.01 3.81 -3.90
CA GLY A 36 -13.07 3.47 -4.87
C GLY A 36 -12.93 4.14 -6.24
N ALA A 37 -11.78 4.75 -6.55
CA ALA A 37 -11.60 5.48 -7.81
C ALA A 37 -11.60 4.57 -9.05
N GLN A 38 -11.17 3.30 -8.93
CA GLN A 38 -11.32 2.22 -9.91
C GLN A 38 -10.66 0.96 -9.34
N ALA A 39 -11.11 -0.23 -9.75
CA ALA A 39 -10.36 -1.47 -9.57
C ALA A 39 -9.13 -1.47 -10.49
N ILE A 40 -8.15 -0.63 -10.16
CA ILE A 40 -6.89 -0.51 -10.90
C ILE A 40 -6.03 -1.70 -10.49
N ARG A 41 -5.55 -2.46 -11.48
CA ARG A 41 -4.56 -3.50 -11.23
C ARG A 41 -3.27 -2.83 -10.74
N ILE A 42 -3.00 -2.95 -9.44
CA ILE A 42 -1.75 -2.45 -8.87
C ILE A 42 -0.59 -3.26 -9.47
N PRO A 43 0.43 -2.61 -10.05
CA PRO A 43 1.59 -3.29 -10.59
C PRO A 43 2.34 -4.09 -9.50
N ASP A 44 2.89 -5.25 -9.87
CA ASP A 44 3.60 -6.13 -8.93
C ASP A 44 4.75 -5.44 -8.19
N ARG A 45 5.45 -4.50 -8.88
CA ARG A 45 6.51 -3.67 -8.26
C ARG A 45 6.00 -2.85 -7.07
N VAL A 46 4.76 -2.34 -7.15
CA VAL A 46 4.16 -1.54 -6.10
C VAL A 46 3.70 -2.46 -4.96
N VAL A 47 3.16 -3.64 -5.28
CA VAL A 47 2.83 -4.68 -4.29
C VAL A 47 4.06 -5.12 -3.51
N ALA A 48 5.18 -5.37 -4.19
CA ALA A 48 6.45 -5.72 -3.55
C ALA A 48 6.94 -4.61 -2.61
N ARG A 49 6.81 -3.35 -3.03
CA ARG A 49 7.15 -2.19 -2.19
C ARG A 49 6.25 -2.07 -0.96
N ILE A 50 4.94 -2.23 -1.12
CA ILE A 50 3.96 -2.23 -0.02
C ILE A 50 4.32 -3.30 1.01
N ARG A 51 4.61 -4.52 0.56
CA ARG A 51 5.02 -5.62 1.45
C ARG A 51 6.32 -5.32 2.17
N HIS A 52 7.29 -4.72 1.47
CA HIS A 52 8.55 -4.36 2.09
C HIS A 52 8.36 -3.28 3.15
N LEU A 53 7.59 -2.22 2.84
CA LEU A 53 7.29 -1.14 3.79
C LEU A 53 6.50 -1.65 5.01
N ASP A 54 5.49 -2.51 4.80
CA ASP A 54 4.74 -3.16 5.90
C ASP A 54 5.63 -4.04 6.78
N ALA A 55 6.61 -4.74 6.20
CA ALA A 55 7.57 -5.55 6.94
C ALA A 55 8.61 -4.70 7.71
N THR A 56 8.92 -3.49 7.22
CA THR A 56 9.86 -2.58 7.87
C THR A 56 9.22 -1.66 8.92
N GLN A 57 7.89 -1.53 8.94
CA GLN A 57 7.22 -0.76 9.98
C GLN A 57 7.20 -1.54 11.30
N PRO A 58 7.45 -0.88 12.44
CA PRO A 58 7.31 -1.50 13.75
C PRO A 58 5.85 -1.89 13.95
N ARG A 59 5.57 -3.19 14.12
CA ARG A 59 4.29 -3.65 14.65
C ARG A 59 4.29 -3.37 16.14
N GLU A 60 3.70 -2.25 16.53
CA GLU A 60 3.31 -2.00 17.92
C GLU A 60 2.06 -2.82 18.29
#